data_AF-A0A1V6PF60-F1
#
_entry.id   AF-A0A1V6PF60-F1
#
_cell.length_a   1.000
_cell.length_b   1.000
_cell.length_c   1.000
_cell.angle_alpha   90.00
_cell.angle_beta   90.00
_cell.angle_gamma   90.00
#
_symmetry.space_group_name_H-M   'P 1'
#
loop_
_entity.id
_entity.type
_entity.pdbx_description
1 polymer ?
#
loop_
_entity_poly.entity_id
_entity_poly.type
_entity_poly.pdbx_seq_one_letter_code
_entity_poly.pdbx_strand_id
1 'polypeptide(L)'
;MRYKEARNYKKRLVKGTLTQAHRRRVQQVIEEGPHGMWRLAKWARNRDGAYERGITPSLKQLDGTVAETVDEKASAFQAAFFPQPPPADLSDTTNFNYPDSPLSFCFSFVIIIFILWWSRASGSNRALHDNYFGLWESFSRLSGRPDSTPA
;
A
#
# COMPACT_ATOMS: atom_id res chain seq x y z
N MET A 1 -14.65 6.82 -25.84
CA MET A 1 -13.22 7.22 -25.89
C MET A 1 -12.99 8.67 -25.46
N ARG A 2 -13.73 9.66 -25.98
CA ARG A 2 -13.63 11.10 -25.61
C ARG A 2 -13.52 11.44 -24.11
N TYR A 3 -14.30 10.78 -23.25
CA TYR A 3 -14.22 11.04 -21.79
C TYR A 3 -12.83 10.72 -21.22
N LYS A 4 -12.23 9.59 -21.62
CA LYS A 4 -10.91 9.17 -21.14
C LYS A 4 -9.83 10.14 -21.60
N GLU A 5 -9.93 10.62 -22.84
CA GLU A 5 -9.02 11.63 -23.41
C GLU A 5 -9.12 12.96 -22.68
N ALA A 6 -10.33 13.50 -22.48
CA ALA A 6 -10.56 14.74 -21.74
C ALA A 6 -10.05 14.65 -20.28
N ARG A 7 -10.31 13.52 -19.60
CA ARG A 7 -9.79 13.26 -18.26
C ARG A 7 -8.26 13.23 -18.23
N ASN A 8 -7.63 12.53 -19.17
CA ASN A 8 -6.18 12.42 -19.25
C ASN A 8 -5.53 13.76 -19.59
N TYR A 9 -6.13 14.54 -20.48
CA TYR A 9 -5.71 15.89 -20.80
C TYR A 9 -5.75 16.80 -19.56
N LYS A 10 -6.88 16.86 -18.86
CA LYS A 10 -7.00 17.62 -17.59
C LYS A 10 -5.93 17.20 -16.59
N LYS A 11 -5.75 15.89 -16.38
CA LYS A 11 -4.75 15.36 -15.45
C LYS A 11 -3.32 15.82 -15.81
N ARG A 12 -2.96 15.75 -17.10
CA ARG A 12 -1.65 16.18 -17.59
C ARG A 12 -1.46 17.68 -17.42
N LEU A 13 -2.46 18.48 -17.79
CA LEU A 13 -2.42 19.94 -17.68
C LEU A 13 -2.22 20.35 -16.22
N VAL A 14 -3.07 19.86 -15.30
CA VAL A 14 -2.98 20.17 -13.87
C VAL A 14 -1.63 19.74 -13.28
N LYS A 15 -1.15 18.54 -13.62
CA LYS A 15 0.16 18.07 -13.15
C LYS A 15 1.29 18.97 -13.66
N GLY A 16 1.26 19.33 -14.94
CA GLY A 16 2.27 20.17 -15.57
C GLY A 16 2.32 21.56 -14.95
N THR A 17 1.17 22.22 -14.80
CA THR A 17 1.08 23.57 -14.23
C THR A 17 1.52 23.60 -12.77
N LEU A 18 1.09 22.64 -11.94
CA LEU A 18 1.52 22.52 -10.54
C LEU A 18 3.03 22.31 -10.42
N THR A 19 3.59 21.42 -11.23
CA THR A 19 5.03 21.12 -11.21
C THR A 19 5.84 22.35 -11.62
N GLN A 20 5.42 23.04 -12.68
CA GLN A 20 6.11 24.24 -13.15
C GLN A 20 6.03 25.39 -12.14
N ALA A 21 4.85 25.63 -11.56
CA ALA A 21 4.67 26.64 -10.53
C ALA A 21 5.54 26.36 -9.30
N HIS A 22 5.61 25.10 -8.86
CA HIS A 22 6.48 24.69 -7.77
C HIS A 22 7.96 24.96 -8.08
N ARG A 23 8.44 24.56 -9.26
CA ARG A 23 9.82 24.80 -9.68
C ARG A 23 10.16 26.30 -9.73
N ARG A 24 9.26 27.13 -10.27
CA ARG A 24 9.44 28.59 -10.29
C ARG A 24 9.51 29.17 -8.89
N ARG A 25 8.66 28.72 -7.97
CA ARG A 25 8.70 29.15 -6.56
C ARG A 25 10.03 28.78 -5.91
N VAL A 26 10.52 27.55 -6.11
CA VAL A 26 11.82 27.13 -5.57
C VAL A 26 12.95 27.96 -6.16
N GLN A 27 12.91 28.23 -7.46
CA GLN A 27 13.91 29.08 -8.14
C GLN A 27 13.94 30.50 -7.55
N GLN A 28 12.78 31.14 -7.37
CA GLN A 28 12.68 32.45 -6.72
C GLN A 28 13.28 32.45 -5.31
N VAL A 29 13.00 31.40 -4.53
CA VAL A 29 13.54 31.24 -3.18
C VAL A 29 15.07 31.08 -3.18
N ILE A 30 15.63 30.40 -4.18
CA ILE A 30 17.08 30.27 -4.36
C ILE A 30 17.69 31.64 -4.71
N GLU A 31 17.05 32.41 -5.58
CA GLU A 31 17.46 33.76 -5.98
C GLU A 31 17.44 34.76 -4.80
N GLU A 32 16.50 34.62 -3.87
CA GLU A 32 16.44 35.39 -2.61
C GLU A 32 17.58 35.05 -1.63
N GLY A 33 18.34 33.99 -1.87
CA GLY A 33 19.50 33.60 -1.06
C GLY A 33 19.15 32.89 0.27
N PRO A 34 20.03 32.97 1.29
CA PRO A 34 19.93 32.15 2.50
C PRO A 34 18.63 32.33 3.29
N HIS A 35 18.09 33.54 3.31
CA HIS A 35 16.86 33.85 4.02
C HIS A 35 15.63 33.19 3.35
N GLY A 36 15.57 33.21 2.03
CA GLY A 36 14.53 32.51 1.26
C GLY A 36 14.53 31.01 1.58
N MET A 37 15.71 30.39 1.48
CA MET A 37 15.87 28.96 1.74
C MET A 37 15.45 28.57 3.17
N TRP A 38 15.78 29.40 4.16
CA TRP A 38 15.32 29.19 5.53
C TRP A 38 13.80 29.26 5.69
N ARG A 39 13.13 30.22 5.02
CA ARG A 39 11.65 30.29 5.03
C ARG A 39 11.02 29.05 4.41
N LEU A 40 11.56 28.56 3.30
CA LEU A 40 11.05 27.36 2.63
C LEU A 40 11.26 26.10 3.49
N ALA A 41 12.43 25.97 4.12
CA ALA A 41 12.71 24.88 5.06
C ALA A 41 11.80 24.94 6.30
N LYS A 42 11.58 26.14 6.86
CA LYS A 42 10.64 26.36 7.97
C LYS A 42 9.21 26.01 7.57
N TRP A 43 8.75 26.45 6.40
CA TRP A 43 7.44 26.09 5.87
C TRP A 43 7.31 24.57 5.72
N ALA A 44 8.33 23.89 5.17
CA ALA A 44 8.31 22.45 5.00
C ALA A 44 8.24 21.68 6.32
N ARG A 45 8.85 22.19 7.39
CA ARG A 45 8.74 21.63 8.75
C ARG A 45 7.39 21.87 9.41
N ASN A 46 6.79 23.04 9.15
CA ASN A 46 5.55 23.47 9.82
C ASN A 46 4.29 23.20 8.98
N ARG A 47 4.41 22.57 7.80
CA ARG A 47 3.26 22.25 6.93
C ARG A 47 2.52 21.00 7.38
N ASP A 48 3.19 20.11 8.11
CA ASP A 48 2.57 18.94 8.70
C ASP A 48 1.57 19.45 9.75
N GLY A 49 0.29 19.11 9.60
CA GLY A 49 -0.80 19.72 10.38
C GLY A 49 -1.56 20.87 9.70
N ALA A 50 -1.07 21.46 8.60
CA ALA A 50 -1.82 22.47 7.85
C ALA A 50 -3.01 21.85 7.09
N TYR A 51 -2.86 20.62 6.60
CA TYR A 51 -3.94 19.83 6.02
C TYR A 51 -4.88 19.25 7.09
N GLU A 52 -4.38 18.95 8.30
CA GLU A 52 -5.16 18.50 9.47
C GLU A 52 -6.18 19.56 9.95
N ARG A 53 -6.02 20.82 9.56
CA ARG A 53 -7.01 21.87 9.85
C ARG A 53 -8.21 21.87 8.91
N GLY A 54 -8.19 21.05 7.85
CA GLY A 54 -9.32 20.74 6.99
C GLY A 54 -9.96 21.94 6.28
N ILE A 55 -10.18 21.85 4.96
CA ILE A 55 -11.09 22.77 4.24
C ILE A 55 -12.55 22.54 4.70
N THR A 56 -12.81 21.39 5.35
CA THR A 56 -14.11 20.99 5.84
C THR A 56 -14.50 21.85 7.06
N PRO A 57 -15.62 22.57 7.01
CA PRO A 57 -16.13 23.31 8.17
C PRO A 57 -16.42 22.35 9.32
N SER A 58 -16.61 22.90 10.52
CA SER A 58 -17.01 22.12 11.69
C SER A 58 -18.33 21.38 11.44
N LEU A 59 -18.37 20.11 11.85
CA LEU A 59 -19.53 19.24 11.62
C LEU A 59 -20.27 19.03 12.93
N LYS A 60 -21.60 19.11 12.91
CA LYS A 60 -22.45 18.71 14.04
C LYS A 60 -22.79 17.23 13.90
N GLN A 61 -22.45 16.44 14.91
CA GLN A 61 -22.85 15.03 14.98
C GLN A 61 -24.30 14.90 15.47
N LEU A 62 -24.90 13.71 15.30
CA LEU A 62 -26.27 13.43 15.77
C LEU A 62 -26.41 13.63 17.29
N ASP A 63 -25.33 13.39 18.04
CA ASP A 63 -25.30 13.51 19.51
C ASP A 63 -25.17 14.98 19.99
N GLY A 64 -25.19 15.94 19.07
CA GLY A 64 -25.07 17.37 19.37
C GLY A 64 -23.64 17.87 19.60
N THR A 65 -22.65 16.99 19.57
CA THR A 65 -21.23 17.33 19.63
C THR A 65 -20.73 17.94 18.32
N VAL A 66 -19.72 18.81 18.41
CA VAL A 66 -19.10 19.45 17.24
C VAL A 66 -17.74 18.81 16.99
N ALA A 67 -17.56 18.28 15.78
CA ALA A 67 -16.32 17.72 15.29
C ALA A 67 -15.48 18.82 14.62
N GLU A 68 -14.35 19.16 15.24
CA GLU A 68 -13.44 20.21 14.76
C GLU A 68 -12.20 19.61 14.10
N THR A 69 -11.72 18.49 14.63
CA THR A 69 -10.53 17.80 14.11
C THR A 69 -10.86 16.98 12.86
N VAL A 70 -9.85 16.72 12.01
CA VAL A 70 -10.05 15.92 10.79
C VAL A 70 -10.46 14.49 11.12
N ASP A 71 -9.91 13.90 12.19
CA ASP A 71 -10.26 12.55 12.62
C ASP A 71 -11.70 12.44 13.13
N GLU A 72 -12.16 13.42 13.91
CA GLU A 72 -13.55 13.50 14.36
C GLU A 72 -14.51 13.67 13.17
N LYS A 73 -14.13 14.50 12.19
CA LYS A 73 -14.91 14.71 10.97
C LYS A 73 -14.97 13.43 10.12
N ALA A 74 -13.85 12.73 9.96
CA ALA A 74 -13.78 11.47 9.23
C ALA A 74 -14.66 10.40 9.90
N SER A 75 -14.60 10.30 11.23
CA SER A 75 -15.43 9.38 12.02
C SER A 75 -16.92 9.70 11.90
N ALA A 76 -17.28 10.99 11.94
CA ALA A 76 -18.66 11.42 11.74
C ALA A 76 -19.19 11.04 10.35
N PHE A 77 -18.39 11.21 9.30
CA PHE A 77 -18.77 10.78 7.95
C PHE A 77 -18.86 9.26 7.82
N GLN A 78 -17.94 8.53 8.46
CA GLN A 78 -17.99 7.07 8.48
C GLN A 78 -19.31 6.59 9.10
N ALA A 79 -19.68 7.12 10.27
CA ALA A 79 -20.92 6.76 10.95
C ALA A 79 -22.16 7.12 10.13
N ALA A 80 -22.18 8.30 9.48
CA ALA A 80 -23.34 8.75 8.71
C ALA A 80 -23.54 8.00 7.38
N PHE A 81 -22.45 7.67 6.68
CA PHE A 81 -22.53 7.05 5.34
C PHE A 81 -22.35 5.53 5.35
N PHE A 82 -21.73 4.97 6.38
CA PHE A 82 -21.41 3.54 6.47
C PHE A 82 -21.91 2.94 7.80
N PRO A 83 -23.23 2.83 7.99
CA PRO A 83 -23.77 2.11 9.14
C PRO A 83 -23.29 0.66 9.12
N GLN A 84 -23.20 0.03 10.30
CA GLN A 84 -22.87 -1.40 10.36
C GLN A 84 -23.90 -2.21 9.57
N PRO A 85 -23.45 -3.05 8.62
CA PRO A 85 -24.37 -3.89 7.87
C PRO A 85 -25.04 -4.89 8.81
N PRO A 86 -26.29 -5.29 8.54
CA PRO A 86 -26.93 -6.37 9.28
C PRO A 86 -26.11 -7.66 9.15
N PRO A 87 -26.18 -8.57 10.15
CA PRO A 87 -25.49 -9.85 10.08
C PRO A 87 -25.90 -10.58 8.80
N ALA A 88 -24.92 -11.13 8.09
CA ALA A 88 -25.17 -11.89 6.88
C ALA A 88 -26.02 -13.12 7.22
N ASP A 89 -27.07 -13.35 6.43
CA ASP A 89 -27.77 -14.63 6.44
C ASP A 89 -26.84 -15.68 5.80
N LEU A 90 -26.46 -16.70 6.57
CA LEU A 90 -25.56 -17.77 6.15
C LEU A 90 -26.32 -19.06 5.81
N SER A 91 -27.66 -19.01 5.77
CA SER A 91 -28.51 -20.19 5.57
C SER A 91 -28.23 -20.94 4.27
N ASP A 92 -27.70 -20.26 3.24
CA ASP A 92 -27.39 -20.81 1.91
C ASP A 92 -25.99 -21.44 1.79
N THR A 93 -25.10 -21.25 2.76
CA THR A 93 -23.68 -21.67 2.67
C THR A 93 -23.38 -23.08 3.19
N THR A 94 -24.38 -23.78 3.74
CA THR A 94 -24.16 -25.05 4.47
C THR A 94 -23.81 -26.26 3.60
N ASN A 95 -23.93 -26.17 2.28
CA ASN A 95 -23.83 -27.33 1.38
C ASN A 95 -22.56 -27.39 0.51
N PHE A 96 -21.64 -26.44 0.62
CA PHE A 96 -20.45 -26.43 -0.23
C PHE A 96 -19.19 -26.75 0.57
N ASN A 97 -18.67 -27.96 0.37
CA ASN A 97 -17.39 -28.38 0.91
C ASN A 97 -16.29 -27.99 -0.09
N TYR A 98 -15.46 -27.01 0.25
CA TYR A 98 -14.30 -26.67 -0.58
C TYR A 98 -13.30 -27.83 -0.53
N PRO A 99 -12.81 -28.32 -1.66
CA PRO A 99 -11.74 -29.33 -1.65
C PRO A 99 -10.49 -28.75 -0.98
N ASP A 100 -9.80 -29.57 -0.19
CA ASP A 100 -8.53 -29.22 0.44
C ASP A 100 -7.54 -28.70 -0.60
N SER A 101 -7.38 -27.37 -0.60
CA SER A 101 -6.41 -26.53 -1.32
C SER A 101 -5.67 -27.13 -2.54
N PRO A 102 -5.91 -26.65 -3.77
CA PRO A 102 -5.02 -26.90 -4.92
C PRO A 102 -3.69 -26.10 -4.86
N LEU A 103 -3.45 -25.31 -3.80
CA LEU A 103 -2.31 -24.38 -3.72
C LEU A 103 -0.97 -25.03 -3.36
N SER A 104 -0.92 -26.34 -3.14
CA SER A 104 0.32 -27.10 -2.92
C SER A 104 1.30 -27.01 -4.12
N PHE A 105 0.82 -26.77 -5.34
CA PHE A 105 1.66 -26.80 -6.54
C PHE A 105 2.33 -25.48 -6.95
N CYS A 106 2.00 -24.34 -6.34
CA CYS A 106 2.50 -23.04 -6.80
C CYS A 106 3.87 -22.64 -6.24
N PHE A 107 4.28 -23.16 -5.08
CA PHE A 107 5.52 -22.69 -4.45
C PHE A 107 6.79 -23.15 -5.17
N SER A 108 6.79 -24.35 -5.78
CA SER A 108 7.97 -24.86 -6.48
C SER A 108 8.27 -24.10 -7.78
N PHE A 109 7.26 -23.64 -8.51
CA PHE A 109 7.47 -22.98 -9.80
C PHE A 109 8.07 -21.56 -9.65
N VAL A 110 7.70 -20.83 -8.59
CA VAL A 110 8.25 -19.49 -8.31
C VAL A 110 9.73 -19.59 -7.91
N ILE A 111 10.09 -20.59 -7.11
CA ILE A 111 11.47 -20.83 -6.69
C ILE A 111 12.34 -21.22 -7.90
N ILE A 112 11.86 -22.12 -8.77
CA ILE A 112 12.60 -22.54 -9.98
C ILE A 112 12.84 -21.35 -10.92
N ILE A 113 11.84 -20.49 -11.14
CA ILE A 113 12.01 -19.29 -11.98
C ILE A 113 13.02 -18.33 -11.35
N PHE A 114 13.00 -18.14 -10.04
CA PHE A 114 13.95 -17.27 -9.34
C PHE A 114 15.39 -17.81 -9.43
N ILE A 115 15.58 -19.12 -9.26
CA ILE A 115 16.88 -19.78 -9.40
C ILE A 115 17.41 -19.66 -10.84
N LEU A 116 16.59 -19.94 -11.85
CA LEU A 116 16.97 -19.83 -13.25
C LEU A 116 17.33 -18.39 -13.64
N TRP A 117 16.55 -17.41 -13.15
CA TRP A 117 16.83 -16.00 -13.39
C TRP A 117 18.12 -15.54 -12.71
N TRP A 118 18.35 -15.93 -11.45
CA TRP A 118 19.58 -15.63 -10.71
C TRP A 118 20.82 -16.29 -11.34
N SER A 119 20.70 -17.52 -11.84
CA SER A 119 21.78 -18.24 -12.50
C SER A 119 22.15 -17.62 -13.86
N ARG A 120 21.17 -17.09 -14.59
CA ARG A 120 21.39 -16.34 -15.84
C ARG A 120 22.08 -14.98 -15.59
N ALA A 121 21.74 -14.31 -14.49
CA ALA A 121 22.27 -12.99 -14.14
C ALA A 121 23.70 -13.03 -13.58
N SER A 122 24.10 -14.11 -12.90
CA SER A 122 25.36 -14.19 -12.16
C SER A 122 26.54 -14.78 -12.92
N GLY A 123 26.33 -15.33 -14.13
CA GLY A 123 27.42 -15.78 -15.02
C GLY A 123 28.40 -16.80 -14.41
N SER A 124 28.05 -17.47 -13.31
CA SER A 124 28.94 -18.36 -12.56
C SER A 124 28.47 -19.80 -12.67
N ASN A 125 29.18 -20.59 -13.48
CA ASN A 125 28.77 -21.93 -13.87
C ASN A 125 29.40 -23.07 -13.05
N ARG A 126 29.91 -22.84 -11.82
CA ARG A 126 30.62 -23.93 -11.14
C ARG A 126 30.79 -23.92 -9.61
N ALA A 127 30.13 -23.03 -8.85
CA ALA A 127 30.40 -22.94 -7.41
C ALA A 127 29.18 -23.02 -6.47
N LEU A 128 28.02 -23.49 -6.94
CA LEU A 128 26.78 -23.50 -6.13
C LEU A 128 26.11 -24.87 -6.00
N HIS A 129 26.76 -25.98 -6.37
CA HIS A 129 26.15 -27.30 -6.21
C HIS A 129 26.34 -27.87 -4.80
N ASP A 130 27.44 -27.51 -4.11
CA ASP A 130 27.77 -28.14 -2.83
C ASP A 130 27.08 -27.49 -1.62
N ASN A 131 26.67 -26.21 -1.73
CA ASN A 131 26.11 -25.47 -0.59
C ASN A 131 24.56 -25.52 -0.55
N TYR A 132 23.89 -25.70 -1.70
CA TYR A 132 22.43 -25.75 -1.77
C TYR A 132 21.85 -27.12 -1.37
N PHE A 133 22.59 -28.21 -1.57
CA PHE A 133 22.12 -29.56 -1.22
C PHE A 133 21.98 -29.73 0.31
N GLY A 134 22.92 -29.17 1.10
CA GLY A 134 22.88 -29.21 2.56
C GLY A 134 21.77 -28.35 3.18
N LEU A 135 21.44 -27.22 2.54
CA LEU A 135 20.36 -26.33 2.98
C LEU A 135 18.97 -26.91 2.68
N TRP A 136 18.85 -27.69 1.59
CA TRP A 136 17.62 -28.41 1.26
C TRP A 136 17.40 -29.64 2.17
N GLU A 137 18.44 -30.42 2.50
CA GLU A 137 18.32 -31.49 3.51
C GLU A 137 17.87 -30.96 4.89
N SER A 138 18.40 -29.80 5.28
CA SER A 138 18.04 -29.16 6.56
C SER A 138 16.58 -28.69 6.60
N PHE A 139 16.09 -28.12 5.50
CA PHE A 139 14.69 -27.67 5.40
C PHE A 139 13.71 -28.86 5.28
N SER A 140 14.12 -29.96 4.62
CA SER A 140 13.33 -31.21 4.55
C SER A 140 13.17 -31.89 5.92
N ARG A 141 14.21 -31.83 6.78
CA ARG A 141 14.14 -32.32 8.17
C ARG A 141 13.25 -31.45 9.07
N LEU A 142 13.19 -30.14 8.81
CA LEU A 142 12.34 -29.21 9.57
C LEU A 142 10.86 -29.31 9.20
N SER A 143 10.52 -29.77 7.99
CA SER A 143 9.14 -30.07 7.58
C SER A 143 8.66 -31.45 8.01
N GLY A 144 9.31 -32.08 9.00
CA GLY A 144 8.93 -33.38 9.55
C GLY A 144 7.46 -33.40 9.99
N ARG A 145 6.67 -34.20 9.29
CA ARG A 145 5.33 -34.68 9.65
C ARG A 145 5.24 -34.97 11.15
N PRO A 146 4.22 -34.49 11.89
CA PRO A 146 3.81 -35.16 13.11
C PRO A 146 3.18 -36.51 12.75
N ASP A 147 3.75 -37.57 13.31
CA ASP A 147 3.26 -38.95 13.24
C ASP A 147 1.81 -39.02 13.70
N SER A 148 0.95 -39.54 12.82
CA SER A 148 -0.33 -40.13 13.21
C SER A 148 -0.04 -41.36 14.07
N THR A 149 -0.20 -41.25 15.39
CA THR A 149 -0.29 -42.42 16.26
C THR A 149 -1.71 -42.48 16.83
N PRO A 150 -2.44 -43.59 16.64
CA PRO A 150 -3.71 -43.82 17.33
C PRO A 150 -3.45 -44.56 18.65
N ALA A 151 -4.08 -44.08 19.72
CA ALA A 151 -4.50 -44.87 20.89
C ALA A 151 -5.59 -44.08 21.63
#